data_AF-C5FEH4-F1
#
_entry.id   AF-C5FEH4-F1
#
_cell.length_a   1.000
_cell.length_b   1.000
_cell.length_c   1.000
_cell.angle_alpha   90.00
_cell.angle_beta   90.00
_cell.angle_gamma   90.00
#
_symmetry.space_group_name_H-M   'P 1'
#
loop_
_entity.id
_entity.type
_entity.pdbx_description
1 polymer ?
#
loop_
_entity_poly.entity_id
_entity_poly.type
_entity_poly.pdbx_seq_one_letter_code
_entity_poly.pdbx_strand_id
1 'polypeptide(L)'
;MSFPNRLPANSYEGTIDGIEIRWGPSAITRLSDNASLFPAGLETMKGVTEDLGYACAKRLGKNRVKILGAFHDHTTNSATGERRPDGRHCTYGMSPGQIRVHVYVDLTETMPIEEMKVLGEGVVLNNTTTPDPTLSIGTYSY
;
A
#
# COMPACT_ATOMS: atom_id res chain seq x y z
N MET A 1 13.01 -12.82 1.80
CA MET A 1 11.73 -13.02 2.53
C MET A 1 10.75 -13.76 1.65
N SER A 2 9.84 -14.55 2.22
CA SER A 2 8.62 -14.95 1.51
C SER A 2 7.51 -13.98 1.88
N PHE A 3 6.76 -13.48 0.90
CA PHE A 3 5.51 -12.74 1.14
C PHE A 3 4.37 -13.77 1.10
N PRO A 4 3.88 -14.25 2.25
CA PRO A 4 2.93 -15.36 2.28
C PRO A 4 1.56 -14.97 1.73
N ASN A 5 1.15 -13.71 1.87
CA ASN A 5 -0.16 -13.24 1.45
C ASN A 5 -0.08 -12.46 0.13
N ARG A 6 0.45 -13.12 -0.91
CA ARG A 6 0.55 -12.56 -2.26
C ARG A 6 -0.25 -13.37 -3.28
N LEU A 7 -0.69 -12.69 -4.33
CA LEU A 7 -1.28 -13.33 -5.50
C LEU A 7 -0.17 -13.94 -6.39
N PRO A 8 -0.52 -14.86 -7.31
CA PRO A 8 0.39 -15.25 -8.39
C PRO A 8 0.99 -14.03 -9.10
N ALA A 9 2.23 -14.14 -9.57
CA ALA A 9 2.97 -13.01 -10.15
C ALA A 9 2.23 -12.34 -11.33
N ASN A 10 1.53 -13.14 -12.14
CA ASN A 10 0.76 -12.72 -13.30
C ASN A 10 -0.70 -12.36 -13.00
N SER A 11 -1.13 -12.40 -11.73
CA SER A 11 -2.49 -12.01 -11.33
C SER A 11 -2.50 -10.71 -10.56
N TYR A 12 -3.44 -9.84 -10.90
CA TYR A 12 -3.69 -8.55 -10.24
C TYR A 12 -5.00 -8.54 -9.45
N GLU A 13 -5.70 -9.66 -9.40
CA GLU A 13 -6.87 -9.84 -8.55
C GLU A 13 -6.98 -11.29 -8.07
N GLY A 14 -7.56 -11.48 -6.89
CA GLY A 14 -7.79 -12.79 -6.31
C GLY A 14 -8.17 -12.69 -4.84
N THR A 15 -8.31 -13.84 -4.20
CA THR A 15 -8.73 -13.93 -2.80
C THR A 15 -7.75 -14.76 -2.00
N ILE A 16 -7.35 -14.27 -0.83
CA ILE A 16 -6.48 -14.95 0.13
C ILE A 16 -7.21 -14.97 1.47
N ASP A 17 -7.48 -16.14 2.03
CA ASP A 17 -8.21 -16.31 3.31
C ASP A 17 -9.51 -15.50 3.43
N GLY A 18 -10.27 -15.38 2.35
CA GLY A 18 -11.52 -14.60 2.32
C GLY A 18 -11.33 -13.08 2.20
N ILE A 19 -10.10 -12.59 2.06
CA ILE A 19 -9.78 -11.20 1.74
C ILE A 19 -9.52 -11.10 0.23
N GLU A 20 -10.38 -10.37 -0.47
CA GLU A 20 -10.22 -10.03 -1.88
C GLU A 20 -9.11 -8.97 -2.02
N ILE A 21 -8.10 -9.24 -2.85
CA ILE A 21 -7.04 -8.29 -3.19
C ILE A 21 -7.19 -7.96 -4.67
N ARG A 22 -7.17 -6.67 -5.00
CA ARG A 22 -7.23 -6.18 -6.38
C ARG A 22 -6.35 -4.97 -6.59
N TRP A 23 -5.60 -4.95 -7.68
CA TRP A 23 -4.84 -3.77 -8.09
C TRP A 23 -5.71 -2.79 -8.89
N GLY A 24 -5.61 -1.51 -8.57
CA GLY A 24 -6.17 -0.45 -9.40
C GLY A 24 -5.39 -0.31 -10.71
N PRO A 25 -6.03 0.06 -11.84
CA PRO A 25 -5.35 0.18 -13.13
C PRO A 25 -4.09 1.05 -13.08
N SER A 26 -4.17 2.22 -12.44
CA SER A 26 -3.02 3.13 -12.28
C SER A 26 -1.89 2.53 -11.44
N ALA A 27 -2.21 1.69 -10.46
CA ALA A 27 -1.21 1.01 -9.64
C ALA A 27 -0.46 -0.05 -10.45
N ILE A 28 -1.17 -0.78 -11.31
CA ILE A 28 -0.57 -1.75 -12.25
C ILE A 28 0.40 -1.03 -13.19
N THR A 29 -0.05 0.04 -13.83
CA THR A 29 0.78 0.80 -14.79
C THR A 29 2.05 1.36 -14.17
N ARG A 30 2.00 1.80 -12.90
CA ARG A 30 3.14 2.42 -12.20
C ARG A 30 4.04 1.42 -11.48
N LEU A 31 3.65 0.14 -11.42
CA LEU A 31 4.36 -0.85 -10.61
C LEU A 31 5.82 -1.04 -11.06
N SER A 32 6.09 -0.99 -12.37
CA SER A 32 7.45 -1.06 -12.91
C SER A 32 8.31 0.14 -12.52
N ASP A 33 7.73 1.33 -12.58
CA ASP A 33 8.42 2.57 -12.24
C ASP A 33 8.75 2.59 -10.75
N ASN A 34 7.77 2.23 -9.92
CA ASN A 34 7.95 2.09 -8.47
C ASN A 34 9.02 1.03 -8.14
N ALA A 35 8.99 -0.12 -8.81
CA ALA A 35 10.02 -1.14 -8.66
C ALA A 35 11.41 -0.68 -9.13
N SER A 36 11.50 0.32 -10.00
CA SER A 36 12.79 0.89 -10.45
C SER A 36 13.33 1.96 -9.50
N LEU A 37 12.45 2.62 -8.73
CA LEU A 37 12.83 3.60 -7.71
C LEU A 37 13.51 2.95 -6.49
N PHE A 38 13.26 1.68 -6.26
CA PHE A 38 13.83 0.91 -5.16
C PHE A 38 14.62 -0.26 -5.72
N PRO A 39 15.62 -0.81 -5.01
CA PRO A 39 16.41 -1.92 -5.52
C PRO A 39 15.63 -3.24 -5.35
N ALA A 40 14.43 -3.32 -5.92
CA ALA A 40 13.49 -4.42 -5.77
C ALA A 40 12.99 -4.91 -7.14
N GLY A 41 13.01 -6.22 -7.36
CA GLY A 41 12.37 -6.80 -8.54
C GLY A 41 10.86 -6.52 -8.55
N LEU A 42 10.26 -6.46 -9.75
CA LEU A 42 8.82 -6.22 -9.94
C LEU A 42 7.95 -7.17 -9.10
N GLU A 43 8.27 -8.46 -9.10
CA GLU A 43 7.52 -9.47 -8.34
C GLU A 43 7.67 -9.29 -6.82
N THR A 44 8.84 -8.85 -6.37
CA THR A 44 9.12 -8.58 -4.97
C THR A 44 8.31 -7.37 -4.53
N MET A 45 8.37 -6.26 -5.28
CA MET A 45 7.59 -5.04 -5.07
C MET A 45 6.08 -5.31 -5.01
N LYS A 46 5.58 -6.13 -5.95
CA LYS A 46 4.18 -6.59 -5.97
C LYS A 46 3.85 -7.38 -4.71
N GLY A 47 4.65 -8.40 -4.40
CA GLY A 47 4.42 -9.32 -3.30
C GLY A 47 4.39 -8.62 -1.94
N VAL A 48 5.34 -7.72 -1.66
CA VAL A 48 5.34 -6.98 -0.40
C VAL A 48 4.17 -6.01 -0.30
N THR A 49 3.77 -5.37 -1.40
CA THR A 49 2.62 -4.46 -1.42
C THR A 49 1.32 -5.21 -1.12
N GLU A 50 1.14 -6.40 -1.69
CA GLU A 50 -0.03 -7.26 -1.42
C GLU A 50 -0.03 -7.76 0.02
N ASP A 51 1.10 -8.22 0.53
CA ASP A 51 1.22 -8.78 1.88
C ASP A 51 0.90 -7.75 2.96
N LEU A 52 1.41 -6.52 2.81
CA LEU A 52 1.07 -5.41 3.69
C LEU A 52 -0.42 -5.03 3.59
N GLY A 53 -0.97 -4.99 2.37
CA GLY A 53 -2.38 -4.70 2.16
C GLY A 53 -3.28 -5.74 2.84
N TYR A 54 -2.93 -7.02 2.73
CA TYR A 54 -3.62 -8.12 3.41
C TYR A 54 -3.51 -7.97 4.94
N ALA A 55 -2.31 -7.71 5.47
CA ALA A 55 -2.09 -7.56 6.91
C ALA A 55 -2.92 -6.42 7.50
N CYS A 56 -2.97 -5.27 6.83
CA CYS A 56 -3.81 -4.14 7.21
C CYS A 56 -5.30 -4.49 7.17
N ALA A 57 -5.77 -5.15 6.10
CA ALA A 57 -7.17 -5.55 6.01
C ALA A 57 -7.56 -6.53 7.12
N LYS A 58 -6.73 -7.53 7.41
CA LYS A 58 -6.94 -8.48 8.49
C LYS A 58 -7.04 -7.78 9.85
N ARG A 59 -6.13 -6.84 10.13
CA ARG A 59 -6.13 -6.03 11.36
C ARG A 59 -7.38 -5.17 11.49
N LEU A 60 -7.81 -4.54 10.39
CA LEU A 60 -8.95 -3.62 10.36
C LEU A 60 -10.31 -4.32 10.16
N GLY A 61 -10.33 -5.66 10.11
CA GLY A 61 -11.56 -6.43 9.86
C GLY A 61 -12.18 -6.15 8.49
N LYS A 62 -11.34 -5.88 7.47
CA LYS A 62 -11.76 -5.64 6.08
C LYS A 62 -11.58 -6.90 5.26
N ASN A 63 -12.49 -7.12 4.32
CA ASN A 63 -12.47 -8.30 3.45
C ASN A 63 -12.15 -7.95 1.99
N ARG A 64 -11.90 -6.67 1.68
CA ARG A 64 -11.44 -6.24 0.35
C ARG A 64 -10.35 -5.20 0.46
N VAL A 65 -9.30 -5.38 -0.32
CA VAL A 65 -8.17 -4.48 -0.52
C VAL A 65 -8.09 -4.10 -1.99
N LYS A 66 -8.18 -2.80 -2.25
CA LYS A 66 -7.86 -2.21 -3.54
C LYS A 66 -6.51 -1.50 -3.43
N ILE A 67 -5.48 -2.02 -4.08
CA ILE A 67 -4.16 -1.40 -4.11
C ILE A 67 -4.22 -0.20 -5.05
N LEU A 68 -3.98 0.99 -4.51
CA LEU A 68 -4.03 2.27 -5.24
C LEU A 68 -2.65 2.74 -5.67
N GLY A 69 -1.61 2.34 -4.94
CA GLY A 69 -0.20 2.54 -5.29
C GLY A 69 0.69 1.61 -4.46
N ALA A 70 1.74 1.08 -5.09
CA ALA A 70 2.83 0.41 -4.40
C ALA A 70 3.72 1.43 -3.68
N PHE A 71 4.96 1.09 -3.35
CA PHE A 71 5.88 2.03 -2.71
C PHE A 71 6.17 3.25 -3.59
N HIS A 72 5.96 4.44 -3.04
CA HIS A 72 6.22 5.74 -3.66
C HIS A 72 6.42 6.81 -2.57
N ASP A 73 6.93 7.97 -2.95
CA ASP A 73 7.42 9.05 -2.08
C ASP A 73 6.64 10.37 -2.24
N HIS A 74 5.44 10.29 -2.81
CA HIS A 74 4.63 11.45 -3.08
C HIS A 74 3.15 11.13 -2.96
N THR A 75 2.35 12.10 -2.55
CA THR A 75 0.91 12.03 -2.67
C THR A 75 0.45 12.75 -3.92
N THR A 76 -0.64 12.29 -4.53
CA THR A 76 -1.26 12.95 -5.69
C THR A 76 -2.62 13.48 -5.28
N ASN A 77 -2.84 14.78 -5.42
CA ASN A 77 -4.17 15.36 -5.34
C ASN A 77 -4.97 14.89 -6.55
N SER A 78 -5.97 14.03 -6.32
CA SER A 78 -6.76 13.44 -7.41
C SER A 78 -7.60 14.45 -8.18
N ALA A 79 -7.90 15.62 -7.61
CA ALA A 79 -8.69 16.66 -8.28
C ALA A 79 -7.85 17.52 -9.22
N THR A 80 -6.60 17.82 -8.84
CA THR A 80 -5.72 18.73 -9.60
C THR A 80 -4.59 18.01 -10.34
N GLY A 81 -4.33 16.75 -10.00
CA GLY A 81 -3.16 15.99 -10.46
C GLY A 81 -1.83 16.44 -9.80
N GLU A 82 -1.88 17.44 -8.91
CA GLU A 82 -0.70 17.97 -8.22
C GLU A 82 -0.02 16.88 -7.38
N ARG A 83 1.29 16.73 -7.56
CA ARG A 83 2.12 15.82 -6.75
C ARG A 83 2.82 16.62 -5.67
N ARG A 84 2.81 16.11 -4.44
CA ARG A 84 3.56 16.67 -3.31
C ARG A 84 4.44 15.60 -2.69
N PRO A 85 5.68 15.92 -2.29
CA PRO A 85 6.51 14.99 -1.52
C PRO A 85 5.76 14.49 -0.28
N ASP A 86 5.91 13.21 0.02
CA ASP A 86 5.31 12.53 1.17
C ASP A 86 6.31 11.50 1.70
N GLY A 87 6.11 10.99 2.92
CA GLY A 87 6.86 9.85 3.43
C GLY A 87 6.69 8.65 2.50
N ARG A 88 7.70 7.78 2.40
CA ARG A 88 7.61 6.59 1.53
C ARG A 88 6.51 5.66 2.04
N HIS A 89 5.56 5.34 1.16
CA HIS A 89 4.39 4.57 1.55
C HIS A 89 3.79 3.79 0.38
N CYS A 90 2.91 2.85 0.71
CA CYS A 90 1.94 2.26 -0.22
C CYS A 90 0.51 2.63 0.20
N THR A 91 -0.39 2.68 -0.77
CA THR A 91 -1.74 3.22 -0.58
C THR A 91 -2.80 2.21 -0.97
N TYR A 92 -3.78 2.04 -0.08
CA TYR A 92 -4.88 1.09 -0.23
C TYR A 92 -6.22 1.78 -0.05
N GLY A 93 -7.23 1.31 -0.79
CA GLY A 93 -8.63 1.47 -0.43
C GLY A 93 -9.15 0.16 0.15
N MET A 94 -9.88 0.20 1.27
CA MET A 94 -10.41 -1.01 1.90
C MET A 94 -11.90 -0.93 2.15
N SER A 95 -12.58 -2.07 2.07
CA SER A 95 -14.02 -2.17 2.33
C SER A 95 -14.36 -3.44 3.13
N PRO A 96 -15.49 -3.46 3.88
CA PRO A 96 -16.53 -2.42 3.99
C PRO A 96 -16.11 -1.14 4.72
N GLY A 97 -16.80 -0.03 4.42
CA GLY A 97 -16.57 1.31 5.03
C GLY A 97 -15.75 2.29 4.19
N GLN A 98 -15.23 1.87 3.03
CA GLN A 98 -14.51 2.71 2.06
C GLN A 98 -13.44 3.60 2.71
N ILE A 99 -12.53 2.97 3.45
CA ILE A 99 -11.41 3.69 4.09
C ILE A 99 -10.22 3.73 3.15
N ARG A 100 -9.36 4.73 3.32
CA ARG A 100 -8.06 4.80 2.67
C ARG A 100 -6.97 4.57 3.70
N VAL A 101 -5.99 3.74 3.37
CA VAL A 101 -4.90 3.36 4.26
C VAL A 101 -3.59 3.69 3.57
N HIS A 102 -2.70 4.39 4.27
CA HIS A 102 -1.32 4.63 3.84
C HIS A 102 -0.40 3.92 4.82
N VAL A 103 0.40 2.97 4.33
CA VAL A 103 1.39 2.25 5.14
C VAL A 103 2.74 2.85 4.87
N TYR A 104 3.31 3.52 5.87
CA TYR A 104 4.58 4.22 5.80
C TYR A 104 5.72 3.28 6.15
N VAL A 105 6.83 3.42 5.43
CA VAL A 105 7.98 2.55 5.59
C VAL A 105 9.30 3.31 5.63
N ASP A 106 10.25 2.75 6.37
CA ASP A 106 11.65 3.07 6.28
C ASP A 106 12.23 2.22 5.15
N LEU A 107 12.22 2.80 3.96
CA LEU A 107 12.80 2.23 2.76
C LEU A 107 13.68 3.29 2.13
N THR A 108 14.86 2.93 1.65
CA THR A 108 15.74 3.83 0.89
C THR A 108 16.05 3.22 -0.48
N GLU A 109 16.56 4.04 -1.40
CA GLU A 109 16.90 3.59 -2.77
C GLU A 109 18.08 2.60 -2.81
N THR A 110 18.79 2.43 -1.69
CA THR A 110 19.93 1.52 -1.58
C THR A 110 19.65 0.33 -0.65
N MET A 111 18.53 0.36 0.06
CA MET A 111 18.15 -0.68 1.01
C MET A 111 17.39 -1.80 0.28
N PRO A 112 17.80 -3.07 0.43
CA PRO A 112 17.00 -4.21 -0.01
C PRO A 112 15.61 -4.14 0.61
N ILE A 113 14.55 -4.42 -0.17
CA ILE A 113 13.18 -4.30 0.32
C ILE A 113 12.87 -5.27 1.47
N GLU A 114 13.67 -6.31 1.65
CA GLU A 114 13.62 -7.23 2.78
C GLU A 114 14.12 -6.61 4.10
N GLU A 115 14.89 -5.52 4.05
CA GLU A 115 15.35 -4.79 5.23
C GLU A 115 14.41 -3.64 5.61
N MET A 116 13.40 -3.39 4.78
CA MET A 116 12.33 -2.42 4.99
C MET A 116 11.66 -2.61 6.35
N LYS A 117 11.35 -1.50 7.03
CA LYS A 117 10.52 -1.52 8.24
C LYS A 117 9.22 -0.76 8.01
N VAL A 118 8.11 -1.30 8.50
CA VAL A 118 6.86 -0.54 8.62
C VAL A 118 7.00 0.44 9.79
N LEU A 119 6.88 1.73 9.49
CA LEU A 119 6.89 2.80 10.48
C LEU A 119 5.53 2.99 11.12
N GLY A 120 4.47 2.93 10.30
CA GLY A 120 3.11 3.13 10.75
C GLY A 120 2.09 3.00 9.64
N GLU A 121 0.84 3.13 10.03
CA GLU A 121 -0.33 3.01 9.17
C GLU A 121 -1.28 4.16 9.49
N GLY A 122 -1.49 5.06 8.52
CA GLY A 122 -2.46 6.13 8.59
C GLY A 122 -3.78 5.72 7.94
N VAL A 123 -4.85 5.68 8.73
CA VAL A 123 -6.19 5.28 8.27
C VAL A 123 -7.10 6.50 8.14
N VAL A 124 -7.51 6.83 6.93
CA VAL A 124 -8.42 7.93 6.62
C VAL A 124 -9.80 7.37 6.32
N LEU A 125 -10.81 7.84 7.06
CA LEU A 125 -12.19 7.44 6.86
C LEU A 125 -12.78 8.09 5.62
N ASN A 126 -13.87 7.50 5.10
CA ASN A 126 -14.56 8.09 3.97
C ASN A 126 -15.04 9.51 4.31
N ASN A 127 -14.91 10.44 3.36
CA ASN A 127 -15.23 11.86 3.52
C ASN A 127 -14.44 12.62 4.60
N THR A 128 -13.32 12.07 5.08
CA THR A 128 -12.36 12.82 5.92
C THR A 128 -11.03 12.99 5.18
N THR A 129 -10.22 13.94 5.64
CA THR A 129 -8.86 14.16 5.14
C THR A 129 -7.79 13.87 6.19
N THR A 130 -8.19 13.77 7.45
CA THR A 130 -7.31 13.49 8.59
C THR A 130 -7.34 12.01 8.96
N PRO A 131 -6.18 11.41 9.28
CA PRO A 131 -6.14 10.05 9.82
C PRO A 131 -6.91 9.94 11.14
N ASP A 132 -7.63 8.83 11.30
CA ASP A 132 -8.34 8.49 12.53
C ASP A 132 -7.33 7.94 13.56
N PRO A 133 -7.14 8.60 14.72
CA PRO A 133 -6.14 8.19 15.71
C PRO A 133 -6.48 6.88 16.43
N THR A 134 -7.73 6.41 16.35
CA THR A 134 -8.17 5.16 16.98
C THR A 134 -7.94 3.94 16.08
N LEU A 135 -7.83 4.16 14.77
CA LEU A 135 -7.59 3.10 13.78
C LEU A 135 -6.14 3.07 13.28
N SER A 136 -5.49 4.23 13.27
CA SER A 136 -4.09 4.41 12.85
C SER A 136 -3.13 3.88 13.90
N ILE A 137 -1.95 3.43 13.47
CA ILE A 137 -0.90 2.88 14.35
C ILE A 137 0.49 3.35 13.92
N GLY A 138 1.43 3.38 14.87
CA GLY A 138 2.83 3.72 14.59
C GLY A 138 3.05 5.17 14.18
N THR A 139 4.13 5.41 13.43
CA THR A 139 4.52 6.72 12.93
C THR A 139 4.09 6.87 11.48
N TYR A 140 3.30 7.90 11.20
CA TYR A 140 2.88 8.30 9.86
C TYR A 140 3.00 9.82 9.74
N SER A 141 3.44 10.29 8.58
CA SER A 141 3.58 11.71 8.25
C SER A 141 2.76 11.98 6.99
N TYR A 142 1.77 12.86 7.10
CA TYR A 142 0.99 13.39 5.97
C TYR A 142 1.45 14.80 5.62
#